data_AF-A0A9Q4D501-F1
#
_entry.id   AF-A0A9Q4D501-F1
#
_cell.length_a   1.000
_cell.length_b   1.000
_cell.length_c   1.000
_cell.angle_alpha   90.00
_cell.angle_beta   90.00
_cell.angle_gamma   90.00
#
_symmetry.space_group_name_H-M   'P 1'
#
loop_
_entity.id
_entity.type
_entity.pdbx_description
1 polymer ?
#
loop_
_entity_poly.entity_id
_entity_poly.type
_entity_poly.pdbx_seq_one_letter_code
_entity_poly.pdbx_strand_id
1 'polypeptide(L)'
;MKRLIGVCLGLMILLAACGNKVDGTYKNKEVTLTADDDAETAQINYDTGDDEWNEFLEEDGNDLNYKGEIDKKKKTMTFKDKKGHTEMKMSYKVKGDKLILKDKSGSSGDEKITLKKQKDE
;
A
#
# COMPACT_ATOMS: atom_id res chain seq x y z
N MET A 1 -41.13 -23.06 -20.51
CA MET A 1 -39.84 -23.17 -19.79
C MET A 1 -38.64 -22.98 -20.75
N LYS A 2 -38.42 -21.78 -21.33
CA LYS A 2 -37.30 -21.53 -22.27
C LYS A 2 -36.64 -20.15 -22.14
N ARG A 3 -36.91 -19.38 -21.07
CA ARG A 3 -36.49 -17.95 -21.00
C ARG A 3 -35.66 -17.55 -19.78
N LEU A 4 -35.05 -18.51 -19.06
CA LEU A 4 -34.30 -18.24 -17.82
C LEU A 4 -32.77 -18.32 -17.93
N ILE A 5 -32.22 -18.66 -19.10
CA ILE A 5 -30.77 -18.93 -19.25
C ILE A 5 -29.95 -17.64 -19.55
N GLY A 6 -30.59 -16.53 -19.91
CA GLY A 6 -29.88 -15.29 -20.29
C GLY A 6 -29.33 -14.47 -19.12
N VAL A 7 -29.76 -14.71 -17.88
CA VAL A 7 -29.44 -13.84 -16.73
C VAL A 7 -28.15 -14.26 -16.02
N CYS A 8 -27.74 -15.53 -16.11
CA CYS A 8 -26.52 -16.01 -15.44
C CYS A 8 -25.21 -15.58 -16.13
N LEU A 9 -25.23 -15.34 -17.45
CA LEU A 9 -24.04 -14.91 -18.20
C LEU A 9 -23.69 -13.43 -17.99
N GLY A 10 -24.65 -12.59 -17.60
CA GLY A 10 -24.38 -11.18 -17.27
C GLY A 10 -23.69 -10.97 -15.92
N LEU A 11 -23.82 -11.93 -14.99
CA LEU A 11 -23.28 -11.83 -13.63
C LEU A 11 -21.79 -12.20 -13.52
N MET A 12 -21.22 -12.93 -14.48
CA MET A 12 -19.79 -13.28 -14.45
C MET A 12 -18.85 -12.10 -14.75
N ILE A 13 -19.34 -11.00 -15.33
CA ILE A 13 -18.52 -9.81 -15.64
C ILE A 13 -18.31 -8.92 -14.39
N LEU A 14 -19.10 -9.11 -13.32
CA LEU A 14 -19.00 -8.32 -12.09
C LEU A 14 -17.92 -8.79 -11.10
N LEU A 15 -17.37 -10.01 -11.26
CA LEU A 15 -16.33 -10.54 -10.37
C LEU A 15 -14.95 -9.88 -10.55
N ALA A 16 -14.77 -9.05 -11.59
CA ALA A 16 -13.56 -8.24 -11.74
C ALA A 16 -13.47 -7.06 -10.74
N ALA A 17 -14.52 -6.79 -9.96
CA ALA A 17 -14.50 -5.72 -8.96
C ALA A 17 -13.75 -6.07 -7.66
N CYS A 18 -13.32 -7.32 -7.46
CA CYS A 18 -12.54 -7.73 -6.28
C CYS A 18 -11.06 -7.28 -6.28
N GLY A 19 -10.62 -6.49 -7.26
CA GLY A 19 -9.22 -6.04 -7.38
C GLY A 19 -8.88 -4.68 -6.77
N ASN A 20 -9.80 -4.06 -6.02
CA ASN A 20 -9.67 -2.65 -5.64
C ASN A 20 -9.29 -2.42 -4.16
N LYS A 21 -9.37 -3.45 -3.31
CA LYS A 21 -8.93 -3.34 -1.91
C LYS A 21 -7.41 -3.35 -1.86
N VAL A 22 -6.83 -2.38 -1.16
CA VAL A 22 -5.37 -2.31 -0.94
C VAL A 22 -4.92 -3.18 0.23
N ASP A 23 -5.83 -3.94 0.81
CA ASP A 23 -5.62 -4.78 1.99
C ASP A 23 -4.47 -5.79 1.87
N GLY A 24 -3.76 -6.01 2.98
CA GLY A 24 -2.70 -7.01 3.16
C GLY A 24 -1.28 -6.43 3.28
N THR A 25 -0.31 -7.33 3.39
CA THR A 25 1.12 -6.97 3.47
C THR A 25 1.77 -7.07 2.09
N TYR A 26 2.52 -6.03 1.71
CA TYR A 26 3.26 -5.92 0.46
C TYR A 26 4.73 -5.67 0.78
N LYS A 27 5.63 -6.34 0.07
CA LYS A 27 7.07 -6.24 0.32
C LYS A 27 7.87 -6.16 -0.99
N ASN A 28 8.97 -5.42 -0.97
CA ASN A 28 10.08 -5.56 -1.91
C ASN A 28 11.40 -5.76 -1.11
N LYS A 29 12.56 -5.52 -1.73
CA LYS A 29 13.85 -5.70 -1.04
C LYS A 29 14.11 -4.71 0.10
N GLU A 30 13.46 -3.55 0.09
CA GLU A 30 13.81 -2.38 0.92
C GLU A 30 12.63 -1.87 1.75
N VAL A 31 11.41 -2.27 1.42
CA VAL A 31 10.17 -1.71 1.97
C VAL A 31 9.18 -2.82 2.23
N THR A 32 8.61 -2.78 3.43
CA THR A 32 7.43 -3.55 3.81
C THR A 32 6.29 -2.58 4.12
N LEU A 33 5.14 -2.77 3.48
CA LEU A 33 3.93 -1.98 3.71
C LEU A 33 2.79 -2.91 4.09
N THR A 34 2.16 -2.66 5.22
CA THR A 34 0.90 -3.31 5.62
C THR A 34 -0.23 -2.31 5.49
N ALA A 35 -1.30 -2.69 4.80
CA ALA A 35 -2.48 -1.88 4.63
C ALA A 35 -3.71 -2.64 5.11
N ASP A 36 -4.57 -1.94 5.85
CA ASP A 36 -5.89 -2.39 6.24
C ASP A 36 -6.90 -1.48 5.54
N ASP A 37 -7.55 -2.01 4.50
CA ASP A 37 -8.52 -1.25 3.69
C ASP A 37 -9.80 -0.93 4.47
N ASP A 38 -10.17 -1.79 5.42
CA ASP A 38 -11.40 -1.68 6.19
C ASP A 38 -11.23 -0.67 7.33
N ALA A 39 -10.08 -0.66 8.01
CA ALA A 39 -9.70 0.34 9.00
C ALA A 39 -9.17 1.66 8.41
N GLU A 40 -8.93 1.72 7.10
CA GLU A 40 -8.32 2.87 6.40
C GLU A 40 -6.94 3.26 6.94
N THR A 41 -6.16 2.27 7.39
CA THR A 41 -4.83 2.48 7.96
C THR A 41 -3.75 1.80 7.12
N ALA A 42 -2.57 2.39 7.10
CA ALA A 42 -1.38 1.82 6.49
C ALA A 42 -0.19 1.96 7.42
N GLN A 43 0.80 1.11 7.24
CA GLN A 43 2.07 1.18 7.93
C GLN A 43 3.17 0.87 6.94
N ILE A 44 4.17 1.73 6.84
CA ILE A 44 5.35 1.51 6.00
C ILE A 44 6.57 1.36 6.91
N ASN A 45 7.38 0.36 6.60
CA ASN A 45 8.65 0.10 7.25
C ASN A 45 9.74 -0.01 6.18
N TYR A 46 10.83 0.72 6.35
CA TYR A 46 11.99 0.65 5.48
C TYR A 46 12.99 -0.33 6.09
N ASP A 47 13.34 -1.35 5.33
CA ASP A 47 14.38 -2.32 5.65
C ASP A 47 15.69 -1.74 5.12
N THR A 48 16.46 -1.10 6.00
CA THR A 48 17.72 -0.43 5.70
C THR A 48 18.91 -1.38 5.54
N GLY A 49 18.70 -2.70 5.69
CA GLY A 49 19.77 -3.69 5.64
C GLY A 49 20.66 -3.66 6.89
N ASP A 50 21.46 -4.73 7.04
CA ASP A 50 22.37 -5.01 8.16
C ASP A 50 23.69 -4.23 8.04
N ASP A 51 23.64 -3.05 7.44
CA ASP A 51 24.79 -2.19 7.20
C ASP A 51 24.89 -1.23 8.40
N GLU A 52 26.11 -0.94 8.88
CA GLU A 52 26.50 -0.17 10.08
C GLU A 52 25.72 1.15 10.39
N TRP A 53 24.83 1.57 9.50
CA TRP A 53 23.83 2.64 9.68
C TRP A 53 22.65 2.26 10.58
N ASN A 54 22.28 0.99 10.69
CA ASN A 54 21.17 0.56 11.56
C ASN A 54 21.48 0.82 13.04
N GLU A 55 22.72 0.61 13.46
CA GLU A 55 23.16 0.84 14.85
C GLU A 55 23.08 2.34 15.22
N PHE A 56 23.38 3.23 14.26
CA PHE A 56 23.26 4.68 14.44
C PHE A 56 21.80 5.17 14.47
N LEU A 57 20.89 4.56 13.71
CA LEU A 57 19.47 4.92 13.69
C LEU A 57 18.68 4.35 14.87
N GLU A 58 19.08 3.17 15.37
CA GLU A 58 18.52 2.56 16.58
C GLU A 58 18.89 3.34 17.85
N GLU A 59 20.12 3.86 17.96
CA GLU A 59 20.53 4.72 19.10
C GLU A 59 19.75 6.04 19.17
N ASP A 60 19.36 6.62 18.02
CA ASP A 60 18.56 7.87 17.96
C ASP A 60 17.03 7.64 18.02
N GLY A 61 16.56 6.38 18.15
CA GLY A 61 15.13 6.04 18.23
C GLY A 61 14.34 6.31 16.94
N ASN A 62 15.04 6.43 15.82
CA ASN A 62 14.48 6.65 14.49
C ASN A 62 14.03 5.33 13.86
N ASP A 63 13.00 4.69 14.45
CA ASP A 63 12.25 3.68 13.72
C ASP A 63 11.72 4.32 12.44
N LEU A 64 12.16 3.83 11.27
CA LEU A 64 11.62 4.22 9.95
C LEU A 64 10.24 3.60 9.71
N ASN A 65 9.45 3.56 10.77
CA ASN A 65 8.13 2.99 10.86
C ASN A 65 7.11 4.13 10.92
N TYR A 66 6.48 4.38 9.78
CA TYR A 66 5.51 5.46 9.66
C TYR A 66 4.11 4.89 9.60
N LYS A 67 3.26 5.36 10.52
CA LYS A 67 1.82 5.10 10.47
C LYS A 67 1.19 6.03 9.44
N GLY A 68 0.23 5.52 8.71
CA GLY A 68 -0.46 6.25 7.66
C GLY A 68 -1.95 5.98 7.60
N GLU A 69 -2.61 6.87 6.88
CA GLU A 69 -4.05 6.88 6.62
C GLU A 69 -4.30 6.69 5.12
N ILE A 70 -5.32 5.90 4.79
CA ILE A 70 -5.71 5.58 3.41
C ILE A 70 -6.94 6.39 3.02
N ASP A 71 -6.79 7.35 2.11
CA ASP A 71 -7.92 7.99 1.43
C ASP A 71 -8.32 7.16 0.20
N LYS A 72 -9.33 6.29 0.36
CA LYS A 72 -9.87 5.43 -0.71
C LYS A 72 -10.49 6.21 -1.87
N LYS A 73 -11.07 7.39 -1.60
CA LYS A 73 -11.70 8.23 -2.63
C LYS A 73 -10.64 8.86 -3.53
N LYS A 74 -9.54 9.34 -2.94
CA LYS A 74 -8.42 9.97 -3.68
C LYS A 74 -7.33 8.98 -4.08
N LYS A 75 -7.44 7.72 -3.69
CA LYS A 75 -6.41 6.67 -3.86
C LYS A 75 -5.04 7.15 -3.41
N THR A 76 -4.99 7.70 -2.20
CA THR A 76 -3.79 8.31 -1.62
C THR A 76 -3.55 7.76 -0.22
N MET A 77 -2.30 7.48 0.12
CA MET A 77 -1.81 7.16 1.47
C MET A 77 -1.04 8.36 2.00
N THR A 78 -1.28 8.71 3.26
CA THR A 78 -0.55 9.79 3.94
C THR A 78 0.12 9.20 5.17
N PHE A 79 1.44 9.25 5.25
CA PHE A 79 2.21 8.75 6.36
C PHE A 79 2.70 9.91 7.22
N LYS A 80 2.58 9.75 8.54
CA LYS A 80 2.92 10.77 9.53
C LYS A 80 4.05 10.28 10.43
N ASP A 81 4.88 11.19 10.90
CA ASP A 81 5.89 10.91 11.93
C ASP A 81 5.23 10.67 13.31
N LYS A 82 6.06 10.35 14.31
CA LYS A 82 5.63 10.16 15.71
C LYS A 82 5.02 11.45 16.32
N LYS A 83 5.26 12.63 15.74
CA LYS A 83 4.72 13.94 16.16
C LYS A 83 3.43 14.33 15.42
N GLY A 84 2.98 13.51 14.46
CA GLY A 84 1.78 13.73 13.66
C GLY A 84 1.98 14.63 12.44
N HIS A 85 3.21 15.02 12.12
CA HIS A 85 3.55 15.78 10.93
C HIS A 85 3.48 14.87 9.69
N THR A 86 2.97 15.40 8.58
CA THR A 86 2.90 14.64 7.32
C THR A 86 4.28 14.58 6.68
N GLU A 87 4.88 13.40 6.68
CA GLU A 87 6.20 13.14 6.09
C GLU A 87 6.07 12.75 4.62
N MET A 88 5.14 11.84 4.31
CA MET A 88 5.01 11.29 2.97
C MET A 88 3.55 11.25 2.53
N LYS A 89 3.32 11.57 1.27
CA LYS A 89 2.01 11.47 0.64
C LYS A 89 2.15 10.78 -0.70
N MET A 90 1.61 9.57 -0.80
CA MET A 90 1.77 8.72 -1.98
C MET A 90 0.41 8.40 -2.59
N SER A 91 0.29 8.50 -3.91
CA SER A 91 -0.80 7.83 -4.61
C SER A 91 -0.54 6.34 -4.71
N TYR A 92 -1.59 5.53 -4.62
CA TYR A 92 -1.47 4.09 -4.71
C TYR A 92 -2.35 3.50 -5.82
N LYS A 93 -1.90 2.36 -6.37
CA LYS A 93 -2.66 1.56 -7.34
C LYS A 93 -2.39 0.07 -7.13
N VAL A 94 -3.46 -0.67 -6.88
CA VAL A 94 -3.44 -2.14 -6.85
C VAL A 94 -3.55 -2.69 -8.27
N LYS A 95 -2.70 -3.65 -8.62
CA LYS A 95 -2.73 -4.40 -9.89
C LYS A 95 -2.45 -5.88 -9.61
N GLY A 96 -3.50 -6.67 -9.42
CA GLY A 96 -3.36 -8.07 -9.06
C GLY A 96 -2.65 -8.22 -7.71
N ASP A 97 -1.51 -8.89 -7.70
CA ASP A 97 -0.66 -9.09 -6.52
C ASP A 97 0.35 -7.95 -6.29
N LYS A 98 0.22 -6.81 -6.98
CA LYS A 98 1.16 -5.69 -6.89
C LYS A 98 0.50 -4.43 -6.34
N LEU A 99 1.22 -3.75 -5.46
CA LEU A 99 0.91 -2.39 -5.02
C LEU A 99 1.93 -1.43 -5.62
N ILE A 100 1.46 -0.44 -6.37
CA ILE A 100 2.30 0.60 -6.97
C ILE A 100 2.06 1.89 -6.19
N LEU A 101 3.10 2.43 -5.56
CA LEU A 101 3.11 3.72 -4.89
C LEU A 101 3.81 4.74 -5.79
N LYS A 102 3.26 5.95 -5.88
CA LYS A 102 3.87 7.08 -6.58
C LYS A 102 3.81 8.32 -5.69
N ASP A 103 4.95 8.97 -5.50
CA ASP A 103 5.05 10.18 -4.68
C ASP A 103 4.16 11.31 -5.23
N LYS A 104 3.55 12.06 -4.32
CA LYS A 104 2.73 13.26 -4.56
C LYS A 104 3.20 14.47 -3.75
N SER A 105 4.35 14.39 -3.08
CA SER A 105 4.92 15.45 -2.23
C SER A 105 5.35 16.72 -3.00
N GLY A 106 5.39 16.68 -4.34
CA GLY A 106 5.67 17.85 -5.18
C GLY A 106 7.11 17.95 -5.66
N SER A 107 8.01 17.05 -5.24
CA SER A 107 9.29 16.83 -5.92
C SER A 107 9.05 16.18 -7.27
N SER A 108 9.76 16.63 -8.30
CA SER A 108 9.69 16.19 -9.70
C SER A 108 10.15 14.75 -9.94
N GLY A 109 9.82 13.81 -9.05
CA GLY A 109 10.11 12.39 -9.15
C GLY A 109 8.93 11.65 -9.74
N ASP A 110 9.10 11.08 -10.93
CA ASP A 110 8.29 9.94 -11.41
C ASP A 110 8.59 8.64 -10.64
N GLU A 111 9.12 8.76 -9.42
CA GLU A 111 9.53 7.65 -8.58
C GLU A 111 8.31 6.80 -8.23
N LYS A 112 8.40 5.53 -8.65
CA LYS A 112 7.37 4.52 -8.48
C LYS A 112 7.97 3.37 -7.70
N ILE A 113 7.46 3.15 -6.51
CA ILE A 113 7.79 1.96 -5.72
C ILE A 113 6.76 0.90 -6.08
N THR A 114 7.24 -0.28 -6.48
CA THR A 114 6.37 -1.43 -6.74
C THR A 114 6.64 -2.49 -5.68
N LEU A 115 5.60 -2.83 -4.91
CA LEU A 115 5.62 -3.83 -3.85
C LEU A 115 4.80 -5.04 -4.29
N LYS A 116 5.18 -6.24 -3.82
CA LYS A 116 4.47 -7.48 -4.10
C LYS A 116 3.73 -7.96 -2.86
N LYS A 117 2.45 -8.28 -3.01
CA LYS A 117 1.59 -8.84 -1.97
C LYS A 117 2.19 -10.16 -1.49
N GLN A 118 2.35 -10.28 -0.18
CA GLN A 118 2.72 -11.53 0.46
C GLN A 118 1.48 -12.42 0.52
N LYS A 119 1.66 -13.73 0.33
CA LYS A 119 0.58 -14.68 0.58
C LYS A 119 0.55 -14.89 2.10
N ASP A 120 -0.65 -14.78 2.68
CA ASP A 120 -0.86 -15.29 4.04
C ASP A 120 -0.58 -16.81 3.97
N GLU A 121 0.45 -17.26 4.69
CA GLU A 121 0.77 -18.70 4.85
C GLU A 121 -0.25 -19.41 5.74
#